data_AF-A0AAU7TFD7-F1
#
_entry.id   AF-A0AAU7TFD7-F1
#
_cell.length_a   1.000
_cell.length_b   1.000
_cell.length_c   1.000
_cell.angle_alpha   90.00
_cell.angle_beta   90.00
_cell.angle_gamma   90.00
#
_symmetry.space_group_name_H-M   'P 1'
#
loop_
_entity.id
_entity.type
_entity.pdbx_description
1 polymer ?
#
loop_
_entity_poly.entity_id
_entity_poly.type
_entity_poly.pdbx_seq_one_letter_code
_entity_poly.pdbx_strand_id
1 'polypeptide(L)'
;MTDVLSAGIWRRVGRGRRCEVPGLRAEEIGEILAALPADLGPYRLLMHQLVPGRGRYVPDARLLDPARLAELVAEGHWQYFIVSERLSPGIIAKLPDVDSATLSVNGAINLQIGVRSRLGPEAPSLGIVTKVATEAGESRTHDDYNKIYNAALRTARKLSSKSR
;
A
#
# COMPACT_ATOMS: atom_id res chain seq x y z
N MET A 1 -6.99 -0.70 -26.74
CA MET A 1 -6.53 -0.61 -25.34
C MET A 1 -7.35 0.46 -24.64
N THR A 2 -8.37 0.06 -23.89
CA THR A 2 -9.25 1.01 -23.20
C THR A 2 -8.50 1.60 -22.01
N ASP A 3 -8.36 2.92 -22.03
CA ASP A 3 -7.57 3.67 -21.07
C ASP A 3 -8.22 3.57 -19.67
N VAL A 4 -7.65 2.74 -18.80
CA VAL A 4 -8.11 2.52 -17.40
C VAL A 4 -7.84 3.76 -16.51
N LEU A 5 -7.39 4.86 -17.13
CA LEU A 5 -7.03 6.12 -16.49
C LEU A 5 -8.22 7.04 -16.16
N SER A 6 -9.40 6.84 -16.75
CA SER A 6 -10.50 7.84 -16.71
C SER A 6 -11.51 7.71 -15.57
N ALA A 7 -11.47 6.65 -14.73
CA ALA A 7 -12.55 6.37 -13.77
C ALA A 7 -12.21 6.55 -12.27
N GLY A 8 -11.09 7.18 -11.92
CA GLY A 8 -10.73 7.43 -10.52
C GLY A 8 -10.22 8.84 -10.26
N ILE A 9 -10.57 9.40 -9.11
CA ILE A 9 -10.03 10.68 -8.64
C ILE A 9 -8.55 10.46 -8.29
N TRP A 10 -7.68 10.71 -9.26
CA TRP A 10 -6.24 10.71 -9.05
C TRP A 10 -5.86 11.95 -8.24
N ARG A 11 -5.28 11.76 -7.06
CA ARG A 11 -4.66 12.85 -6.30
C ARG A 11 -3.16 12.68 -6.34
N ARG A 12 -2.45 13.68 -6.87
CA ARG A 12 -1.00 13.80 -6.69
C ARG A 12 -0.73 14.10 -5.22
N VAL A 13 0.05 13.25 -4.55
CA VAL A 13 0.41 13.42 -3.14
C VAL A 13 1.93 13.39 -3.04
N GLY A 14 2.54 14.58 -2.94
CA GLY A 14 3.99 14.74 -2.90
C GLY A 14 4.69 14.10 -4.10
N ARG A 15 5.52 13.08 -3.83
CA ARG A 15 6.29 12.31 -4.83
C ARG A 15 5.53 11.11 -5.43
N GLY A 16 4.26 10.91 -5.04
CA GLY A 16 3.46 9.78 -5.47
C GLY A 16 2.10 10.16 -6.03
N ARG A 17 1.35 9.11 -6.35
CA ARG A 17 -0.07 9.17 -6.75
C ARG A 17 -0.87 8.30 -5.80
N ARG A 18 -2.03 8.80 -5.39
CA ARG A 18 -3.02 8.09 -4.57
C ARG A 18 -4.33 8.05 -5.34
N CYS A 19 -4.99 6.90 -5.35
CA CYS A 19 -6.33 6.73 -5.88
C CYS A 19 -7.25 6.27 -4.75
N GLU A 20 -8.34 6.97 -4.56
CA GLU A 20 -9.43 6.54 -3.68
C GLU A 20 -10.16 5.35 -4.33
N VAL A 21 -10.59 4.40 -3.51
CA VAL A 21 -11.36 3.21 -3.92
C VAL A 21 -12.55 3.06 -2.95
N PRO A 22 -13.59 3.90 -3.11
CA PRO A 22 -14.72 3.91 -2.18
C PRO A 22 -15.39 2.54 -2.10
N GLY A 23 -15.65 2.03 -0.90
CA GLY A 23 -16.30 0.74 -0.70
C GLY A 23 -15.38 -0.49 -0.74
N LEU A 24 -14.06 -0.31 -0.93
CA LEU A 24 -13.09 -1.38 -0.68
C LEU A 24 -13.09 -1.73 0.82
N ARG A 25 -13.25 -3.01 1.15
CA ARG A 25 -13.29 -3.49 2.54
C ARG A 25 -11.98 -4.18 2.95
N ALA A 26 -11.76 -4.30 4.25
CA ALA A 26 -10.56 -4.91 4.82
C ALA A 26 -10.41 -6.39 4.40
N GLU A 27 -11.51 -7.11 4.37
CA GLU A 27 -11.56 -8.56 4.08
C GLU A 27 -11.21 -8.87 2.61
N GLU A 28 -11.29 -7.86 1.74
CA GLU A 28 -11.08 -7.96 0.29
C GLU A 28 -9.59 -7.85 -0.11
N ILE A 29 -8.69 -7.57 0.85
CA ILE A 29 -7.25 -7.42 0.58
C ILE A 29 -6.59 -8.71 0.15
N GLY A 30 -7.08 -9.87 0.63
CA GLY A 30 -6.62 -11.18 0.15
C GLY A 30 -6.82 -11.35 -1.36
N GLU A 31 -7.95 -10.90 -1.90
CA GLU A 31 -8.23 -10.96 -3.34
C GLU A 31 -7.33 -10.01 -4.14
N ILE A 32 -6.98 -8.85 -3.58
CA ILE A 32 -6.00 -7.94 -4.19
C ILE A 32 -4.64 -8.64 -4.32
N LEU A 33 -4.14 -9.25 -3.24
CA LEU A 33 -2.86 -9.95 -3.23
C LEU A 33 -2.83 -11.14 -4.20
N ALA A 34 -3.92 -11.91 -4.27
CA ALA A 34 -4.04 -13.05 -5.18
C ALA A 34 -4.07 -12.65 -6.66
N ALA A 35 -4.46 -11.41 -6.97
CA ALA A 35 -4.53 -10.89 -8.34
C ALA A 35 -3.24 -10.22 -8.83
N LEU A 36 -2.19 -10.15 -7.99
CA LEU A 36 -0.92 -9.53 -8.36
C LEU A 36 -0.09 -10.43 -9.30
N PRO A 37 0.78 -9.85 -10.15
CA PRO A 37 1.60 -10.62 -11.09
C PRO A 37 2.51 -11.64 -10.40
N ALA A 38 2.30 -12.93 -10.62
CA ALA A 38 3.04 -13.98 -9.92
C ALA A 38 4.57 -13.91 -10.15
N ASP A 39 5.01 -13.44 -11.32
CA ASP A 39 6.42 -13.27 -11.69
C ASP A 39 7.14 -12.19 -10.88
N LEU A 40 6.39 -11.25 -10.30
CA LEU A 40 6.89 -10.16 -9.45
C LEU A 40 6.67 -10.43 -7.95
N GLY A 41 6.18 -11.61 -7.57
CA GLY A 41 6.07 -12.07 -6.19
C GLY A 41 7.37 -12.70 -5.66
N PRO A 42 7.39 -13.19 -4.40
CA PRO A 42 6.26 -13.23 -3.48
C PRO A 42 5.93 -11.85 -2.89
N TYR A 43 4.67 -11.70 -2.45
CA TYR A 43 4.15 -10.46 -1.87
C TYR A 43 3.96 -10.58 -0.36
N ARG A 44 4.34 -9.54 0.36
CA ARG A 44 4.08 -9.40 1.81
C ARG A 44 3.19 -8.20 2.07
N LEU A 45 2.30 -8.38 3.04
CA LEU A 45 1.52 -7.31 3.61
C LEU A 45 2.19 -6.88 4.91
N LEU A 46 2.43 -5.58 5.04
CA LEU A 46 2.97 -4.95 6.23
C LEU A 46 1.93 -4.01 6.82
N MET A 47 1.87 -3.93 8.15
CA MET A 47 1.32 -2.79 8.87
C MET A 47 2.47 -1.85 9.22
N HIS A 48 2.23 -0.55 9.19
CA HIS A 48 3.16 0.45 9.72
C HIS A 48 2.43 1.38 10.69
N GLN A 49 3.08 1.68 11.81
CA GLN A 49 2.61 2.67 12.78
C GLN A 49 3.78 3.41 13.42
N LEU A 50 3.46 4.50 14.11
CA LEU A 50 4.39 5.19 14.99
C LEU A 50 4.03 4.86 16.44
N VAL A 51 4.96 4.30 17.20
CA VAL A 51 4.76 3.96 18.62
C VAL A 51 5.58 4.89 19.53
N PRO A 52 5.11 5.19 20.76
CA PRO A 52 5.87 5.98 21.71
C PRO A 52 7.21 5.31 22.07
N GLY A 53 8.30 6.06 21.90
CA GLY A 53 9.64 5.69 22.36
C GLY A 53 10.19 6.74 23.34
N ARG A 54 11.44 6.56 23.79
CA ARG A 54 12.09 7.52 24.70
C ARG A 54 12.29 8.88 24.01
N GLY A 55 11.43 9.84 24.35
CA GLY A 55 11.52 11.22 23.86
C GLY A 55 11.15 11.44 22.39
N ARG A 56 10.71 10.40 21.67
CA ARG A 56 10.26 10.48 20.27
C ARG A 56 9.33 9.32 19.93
N TYR A 57 8.55 9.48 18.86
CA TYR A 57 7.90 8.34 18.22
C TYR A 57 8.91 7.56 17.37
N VAL A 58 8.78 6.25 17.34
CA VAL A 58 9.61 5.36 16.51
C VAL A 58 8.74 4.58 15.52
N PRO A 59 9.26 4.28 14.31
CA PRO A 59 8.56 3.43 13.37
C PRO A 59 8.43 2.01 13.92
N ASP A 60 7.29 1.38 13.63
CA ASP A 60 7.01 -0.01 13.93
C ASP A 60 6.29 -0.61 12.73
N ALA A 61 7.04 -1.33 11.90
CA ALA A 61 6.53 -2.06 10.76
C ALA A 61 6.54 -3.57 11.03
N ARG A 62 5.44 -4.26 10.69
CA ARG A 62 5.28 -5.69 10.98
C ARG A 62 4.66 -6.44 9.82
N LEU A 63 5.14 -7.67 9.59
CA LEU A 63 4.48 -8.64 8.72
C LEU A 63 3.09 -8.97 9.25
N LEU A 64 2.14 -9.08 8.33
CA LEU A 64 0.74 -9.24 8.65
C LEU A 64 0.12 -10.32 7.75
N ASP A 65 -0.67 -11.19 8.35
CA ASP A 65 -1.57 -12.09 7.64
C ASP A 65 -2.79 -11.29 7.19
N PRO A 66 -3.10 -11.22 5.87
CA PRO A 66 -4.27 -10.50 5.36
C PRO A 66 -5.59 -10.82 6.08
N ALA A 67 -5.75 -12.03 6.63
CA ALA A 67 -6.94 -12.42 7.39
C ALA A 67 -7.15 -11.57 8.66
N ARG A 68 -6.10 -10.95 9.21
CA ARG A 68 -6.15 -10.10 10.40
C ARG A 68 -6.49 -8.63 10.12
N LEU A 69 -6.57 -8.23 8.85
CA LEU A 69 -6.67 -6.81 8.52
C LEU A 69 -7.98 -6.17 9.00
N ALA A 70 -9.09 -6.92 9.02
CA ALA A 70 -10.37 -6.44 9.52
C ALA A 70 -10.34 -6.13 11.04
N GLU A 71 -9.72 -7.02 11.82
CA GLU A 71 -9.48 -6.84 13.27
C GLU A 71 -8.67 -5.55 13.50
N LEU A 72 -7.54 -5.40 12.80
CA LEU A 72 -6.64 -4.27 12.98
C LEU A 72 -7.25 -2.94 12.55
N VAL A 73 -8.09 -2.93 11.51
CA VAL A 73 -8.87 -1.74 11.13
C VAL A 73 -9.86 -1.36 12.23
N ALA A 74 -10.51 -2.33 12.88
CA ALA A 74 -11.42 -2.07 13.99
C ALA A 74 -10.70 -1.53 15.24
N GLU A 75 -9.45 -1.95 15.46
CA GLU A 75 -8.54 -1.42 16.50
C GLU A 75 -7.99 -0.02 16.18
N GLY A 76 -8.25 0.50 14.98
CA GLY A 76 -7.84 1.84 14.56
C GLY A 76 -6.51 1.90 13.81
N HIS A 77 -5.92 0.77 13.44
CA HIS A 77 -4.78 0.73 12.53
C HIS A 77 -5.24 0.99 11.09
N TRP A 78 -4.55 1.89 10.39
CA TRP A 78 -5.03 2.38 9.11
C TRP A 78 -4.01 2.42 7.99
N GLN A 79 -2.72 2.18 8.26
CA GLN A 79 -1.65 2.26 7.27
C GLN A 79 -0.99 0.90 7.04
N TYR A 80 -1.09 0.44 5.80
CA TYR A 80 -0.61 -0.86 5.35
C TYR A 80 0.21 -0.73 4.07
N PHE A 81 1.02 -1.73 3.78
CA PHE A 81 1.90 -1.73 2.62
C PHE A 81 1.96 -3.11 1.97
N ILE A 82 1.78 -3.17 0.66
CA ILE A 82 2.08 -4.36 -0.15
C ILE A 82 3.51 -4.23 -0.68
N VAL A 83 4.35 -5.21 -0.35
CA VAL A 83 5.77 -5.25 -0.72
C VAL A 83 6.05 -6.48 -1.58
N SER A 84 6.78 -6.31 -2.68
CA SER A 84 7.34 -7.43 -3.44
C SER A 84 8.71 -7.78 -2.84
N GLU A 85 8.89 -8.99 -2.32
CA GLU A 85 10.21 -9.43 -1.84
C GLU A 85 11.23 -9.54 -2.97
N ARG A 86 10.75 -9.84 -4.19
CA ARG A 86 11.60 -9.93 -5.37
C ARG A 86 12.18 -8.58 -5.78
N LEU A 87 11.37 -7.53 -5.76
CA LEU A 87 11.80 -6.19 -6.20
C LEU A 87 12.42 -5.37 -5.05
N SER A 88 12.06 -5.67 -3.80
CA SER A 88 12.48 -4.93 -2.60
C SER A 88 13.06 -5.85 -1.51
N PRO A 89 14.05 -6.72 -1.82
CA PRO A 89 14.49 -7.79 -0.93
C PRO A 89 15.03 -7.30 0.43
N GLY A 90 15.65 -6.11 0.45
CA GLY A 90 16.22 -5.54 1.66
C GLY A 90 15.22 -4.94 2.66
N ILE A 91 13.92 -4.86 2.32
CA ILE A 91 12.92 -4.23 3.20
C ILE A 91 12.57 -5.13 4.38
N ILE A 92 12.37 -6.43 4.14
CA ILE A 92 11.96 -7.37 5.19
C ILE A 92 13.06 -7.53 6.25
N ALA A 93 14.32 -7.48 5.85
CA ALA A 93 15.48 -7.55 6.75
C ALA A 93 15.61 -6.32 7.69
N LYS A 94 14.90 -5.22 7.41
CA LYS A 94 14.94 -3.97 8.19
C LYS A 94 13.76 -3.82 9.16
N LEU A 95 12.91 -4.83 9.27
CA LEU A 95 11.81 -4.81 10.24
C LEU A 95 12.34 -4.98 11.67
N PRO A 96 11.71 -4.34 12.68
CA PRO A 96 10.54 -3.45 12.58
C PRO A 96 10.88 -1.98 12.28
N ASP A 97 12.16 -1.63 12.20
CA ASP A 97 12.65 -0.23 12.25
C ASP A 97 12.50 0.56 10.93
N VAL A 98 11.81 0.01 9.93
CA VAL A 98 11.60 0.67 8.64
C VAL A 98 10.42 1.63 8.69
N ASP A 99 10.66 2.88 8.34
CA ASP A 99 9.60 3.90 8.28
C ASP A 99 8.80 3.86 6.97
N SER A 100 7.62 4.48 6.99
CA SER A 100 6.73 4.58 5.82
C SER A 100 7.37 5.24 4.59
N ALA A 101 8.31 6.16 4.79
CA ALA A 101 9.01 6.83 3.70
C ALA A 101 9.93 5.84 2.98
N THR A 102 10.70 5.06 3.75
CA THR A 102 11.59 4.01 3.27
C THR A 102 10.81 2.93 2.54
N LEU A 103 9.67 2.49 3.09
CA LEU A 103 8.77 1.55 2.40
C LEU A 103 8.33 2.12 1.04
N SER A 104 7.85 3.37 1.04
CA SER A 104 7.34 4.02 -0.17
C SER A 104 8.42 4.19 -1.24
N VAL A 105 9.60 4.71 -0.88
CA VAL A 105 10.69 4.93 -1.86
C VAL A 105 11.33 3.62 -2.34
N ASN A 106 11.05 2.49 -1.69
CA ASN A 106 11.44 1.15 -2.16
C ASN A 106 10.27 0.44 -2.90
N GLY A 107 9.26 1.19 -3.33
CA GLY A 107 8.22 0.70 -4.24
C GLY A 107 7.06 -0.03 -3.56
N ALA A 108 6.97 0.01 -2.23
CA ALA A 108 5.81 -0.52 -1.54
C ALA A 108 4.53 0.24 -1.93
N ILE A 109 3.45 -0.51 -2.17
CA ILE A 109 2.13 0.06 -2.44
C ILE A 109 1.48 0.39 -1.11
N ASN A 110 1.26 1.68 -0.84
CA ASN A 110 0.60 2.16 0.37
C ASN A 110 -0.91 1.89 0.26
N LEU A 111 -1.47 1.20 1.24
CA LEU A 111 -2.89 0.95 1.39
C LEU A 111 -3.36 1.65 2.67
N GLN A 112 -4.35 2.53 2.54
CA GLN A 112 -4.98 3.19 3.67
C GLN A 112 -6.45 2.78 3.76
N ILE A 113 -6.85 2.20 4.90
CA ILE A 113 -8.21 1.73 5.19
C ILE A 113 -8.56 2.16 6.62
N GLY A 114 -9.80 2.58 6.88
CA GLY A 114 -10.23 2.96 8.23
C GLY A 114 -9.73 4.34 8.69
N VAL A 115 -9.13 5.12 7.79
CA VAL A 115 -8.68 6.48 8.08
C VAL A 115 -9.87 7.35 8.48
N ARG A 116 -9.75 8.06 9.60
CA ARG A 116 -10.73 9.06 10.05
C ARG A 116 -10.10 10.44 9.99
N SER A 117 -10.75 11.34 9.28
CA SER A 117 -10.42 12.77 9.26
C SER A 117 -11.36 13.55 10.18
N ARG A 118 -11.10 14.85 10.37
CA ARG A 118 -12.02 15.76 11.08
C ARG A 118 -13.41 15.85 10.42
N LEU A 119 -13.50 15.54 9.13
CA LEU A 119 -14.73 15.61 8.34
C LEU A 119 -15.47 14.25 8.29
N GLY A 120 -14.96 13.24 8.99
CA GLY A 120 -15.51 11.89 8.99
C GLY A 120 -14.57 10.86 8.37
N PRO A 121 -15.06 9.63 8.13
CA PRO A 121 -14.26 8.55 7.56
C PRO A 121 -13.80 8.92 6.13
N GLU A 122 -12.51 8.72 5.86
CA GLU A 122 -11.99 8.84 4.50
C GLU A 122 -12.23 7.56 3.70
N ALA A 123 -12.35 7.71 2.39
CA ALA A 123 -12.40 6.58 1.49
C ALA A 123 -11.08 5.78 1.57
N PRO A 124 -11.16 4.44 1.54
CA PRO A 124 -9.99 3.59 1.33
C PRO A 124 -9.20 4.02 0.10
N SER A 125 -7.89 3.77 0.09
CA SER A 125 -7.06 4.22 -1.01
C SER A 125 -5.78 3.43 -1.20
N LEU A 126 -5.31 3.42 -2.44
CA LEU A 126 -4.04 2.82 -2.86
C LEU A 126 -3.11 3.92 -3.38
N GLY A 127 -1.86 3.91 -2.91
CA GLY A 127 -0.83 4.87 -3.28
C GLY A 127 0.47 4.21 -3.71
N ILE A 128 1.18 4.87 -4.63
CA ILE A 128 2.53 4.47 -5.08
C ILE A 128 3.37 5.73 -5.34
N VAL A 129 4.68 5.67 -5.11
CA VAL A 129 5.61 6.70 -5.56
C VAL A 129 5.92 6.57 -7.06
N THR A 130 6.18 7.68 -7.74
CA THR A 130 6.48 7.64 -9.19
C THR A 130 7.91 7.26 -9.51
N LYS A 131 8.82 7.39 -8.53
CA LYS A 131 10.22 6.98 -8.62
C LYS A 131 10.63 6.24 -7.36
N VAL A 132 11.39 5.16 -7.56
CA VAL A 132 11.89 4.27 -6.52
C VAL A 132 13.41 4.44 -6.43
N ALA A 133 13.97 4.29 -5.23
CA ALA A 133 15.40 4.25 -5.01
C ALA A 133 15.94 2.86 -5.39
N THR A 134 16.98 2.83 -6.21
CA THR A 134 17.76 1.62 -6.48
C THR A 134 18.64 1.29 -5.28
N GLU A 135 19.25 0.10 -5.26
CA GLU A 135 20.24 -0.28 -4.24
C GLU A 135 21.44 0.67 -4.20
N ALA A 136 21.79 1.28 -5.34
CA ALA A 136 22.83 2.30 -5.45
C ALA A 136 22.37 3.70 -4.98
N GLY A 137 21.13 3.86 -4.53
CA GLY A 137 20.54 5.13 -4.09
C GLY A 137 20.03 6.02 -5.22
N GLU A 138 20.16 5.61 -6.49
CA GLU A 138 19.63 6.37 -7.62
C GLU A 138 18.11 6.31 -7.69
N SER A 139 17.46 7.40 -8.08
CA SER A 139 16.01 7.46 -8.27
C SER A 139 15.63 7.12 -9.70
N ARG A 140 14.89 6.01 -9.91
CA ARG A 140 14.45 5.56 -11.25
C ARG A 140 12.95 5.30 -11.29
N THR A 141 12.34 5.50 -12.45
CA THR A 141 10.99 5.01 -12.73
C THR A 141 11.07 3.52 -13.01
N HIS A 142 10.26 2.74 -12.33
CA HIS A 142 10.28 1.29 -12.43
C HIS A 142 8.89 0.78 -12.84
N ASP A 143 8.81 0.29 -14.07
CA ASP A 143 7.56 -0.20 -14.67
C ASP A 143 6.99 -1.40 -13.92
N ASP A 144 7.82 -2.20 -13.27
CA ASP A 144 7.36 -3.38 -12.53
C ASP A 144 6.52 -3.01 -11.29
N TYR A 145 6.90 -1.98 -10.53
CA TYR A 145 6.03 -1.48 -9.45
C TYR A 145 4.74 -0.88 -9.98
N ASN A 146 4.77 -0.25 -11.16
CA ASN A 146 3.56 0.23 -11.82
C ASN A 146 2.64 -0.93 -12.23
N LYS A 147 3.18 -2.07 -12.68
CA LYS A 147 2.39 -3.27 -12.97
C LYS A 147 1.69 -3.78 -11.70
N ILE A 148 2.41 -3.88 -10.58
CA ILE A 148 1.85 -4.29 -9.28
C ILE A 148 0.73 -3.33 -8.86
N TYR A 149 1.00 -2.02 -8.87
CA TYR A 149 0.02 -1.00 -8.50
C TYR A 149 -1.24 -1.06 -9.38
N ASN A 150 -1.08 -1.15 -10.70
CA ASN A 150 -2.19 -1.19 -11.63
C ASN A 150 -3.01 -2.48 -11.48
N ALA A 151 -2.38 -3.61 -11.20
CA ALA A 151 -3.07 -4.85 -10.86
C ALA A 151 -3.89 -4.69 -9.58
N ALA A 152 -3.28 -4.17 -8.50
CA ALA A 152 -3.95 -3.92 -7.25
C ALA A 152 -5.16 -2.99 -7.41
N LEU A 153 -4.97 -1.86 -8.10
CA LEU A 153 -6.01 -0.86 -8.33
C LEU A 153 -7.17 -1.40 -9.16
N ARG A 154 -6.87 -2.17 -10.22
CA ARG A 154 -7.90 -2.80 -11.08
C ARG A 154 -8.77 -3.75 -10.27
N THR A 155 -8.15 -4.59 -9.45
CA THR A 155 -8.86 -5.54 -8.58
C THR A 155 -9.67 -4.81 -7.52
N ALA A 156 -9.09 -3.82 -6.85
CA ALA A 156 -9.78 -3.01 -5.84
C ALA A 156 -11.03 -2.31 -6.42
N ARG A 157 -10.94 -1.74 -7.63
CA ARG A 157 -12.09 -1.12 -8.31
C ARG A 157 -13.19 -2.12 -8.67
N LYS A 158 -12.80 -3.32 -9.13
CA LYS A 158 -13.76 -4.40 -9.42
C LYS A 158 -14.54 -4.80 -8.15
N LEU A 159 -13.86 -4.91 -7.01
CA LEU A 159 -14.47 -5.26 -5.72
C LEU A 159 -15.38 -4.14 -5.21
N SER A 160 -14.91 -2.90 -5.23
CA SER A 160 -15.70 -1.70 -4.93
C SER A 160 -17.00 -1.61 -5.74
N SER A 161 -16.98 -1.98 -7.03
CA SER A 161 -18.18 -1.95 -7.89
C SER A 161 -19.19 -3.07 -7.60
N LYS A 162 -18.78 -4.18 -6.99
CA LYS A 162 -19.67 -5.30 -6.60
C LYS A 162 -20.40 -5.03 -5.28
N SER A 163 -19.87 -4.14 -4.46
CA SER A 163 -20.39 -3.80 -3.13
C SER A 163 -21.42 -2.66 -3.17
N ARG A 164 -21.84 -2.22 -4.36
CA ARG A 164 -22.93 -1.27 -4.61
C ARG A 164 -24.13 -1.98 -5.22
#